data_AF-A0A9Q0RCP3-F1
#
_entry.id   AF-A0A9Q0RCP3-F1
#
_cell.length_a   1.000
_cell.length_b   1.000
_cell.length_c   1.000
_cell.angle_alpha   90.00
_cell.angle_beta   90.00
_cell.angle_gamma   90.00
#
_symmetry.space_group_name_H-M   'P 1'
#
loop_
_entity.id
_entity.type
_entity.pdbx_description
1 polymer ?
#
loop_
_entity_poly.entity_id
_entity_poly.type
_entity_poly.pdbx_seq_one_letter_code
_entity_poly.pdbx_strand_id
1 'polypeptide(L)'
;MIIVIEGNICAGKTTFATKLKLAIKENIIIFKEPVANNPYLEKYYGNPKEYAYVMQLWLLRQRFLTYLQAMSLHLENPDLIIILDRSIFSDYVFAKQNLVDGNLDQSQFEEYMKLRNKFLSLITQPDLIIYLDVSPEICFDRINNVRCIACESSIKLEYLQGLNKCYKELVQESRDHQISVILLNWEHFDRCDDILSGVAKLTIPEFLEKSKINSNEFLVDDQTRTIYSWLRIVSSFGNQSESFNLFKSSKVIFKFESFETNLEDLIEFMGMKTKKEFFNFF
;
A
#
# COMPACT_ATOMS: atom_id res chain seq x y z
N MET A 1 6.94 11.71 -7.00
CA MET A 1 5.47 11.62 -6.86
C MET A 1 5.08 10.18 -6.58
N ILE A 2 4.21 9.93 -5.62
CA ILE A 2 3.69 8.63 -5.23
C ILE A 2 2.21 8.54 -5.64
N ILE A 3 1.92 7.66 -6.60
CA ILE A 3 0.57 7.38 -7.10
C ILE A 3 0.16 6.00 -6.59
N VAL A 4 -1.06 5.89 -6.08
CA VAL A 4 -1.66 4.62 -5.67
C VAL A 4 -2.80 4.28 -6.62
N ILE A 5 -2.79 3.07 -7.16
CA ILE A 5 -3.91 2.54 -7.95
C ILE A 5 -4.75 1.66 -7.04
N GLU A 6 -6.03 2.00 -6.93
CA GLU A 6 -7.02 1.31 -6.11
C GLU A 6 -8.15 0.73 -6.97
N GLY A 7 -8.83 -0.27 -6.43
CA GLY A 7 -9.92 -0.95 -7.11
C GLY A 7 -10.09 -2.40 -6.66
N ASN A 8 -11.23 -2.97 -7.00
CA ASN A 8 -11.63 -4.30 -6.58
C ASN A 8 -10.65 -5.40 -7.07
N ILE A 9 -10.81 -6.62 -6.54
CA ILE A 9 -10.10 -7.81 -7.05
C ILE A 9 -10.40 -7.95 -8.54
N CYS A 10 -9.39 -8.25 -9.36
CA CYS A 10 -9.53 -8.36 -10.82
C CYS A 10 -10.03 -7.10 -11.56
N ALA A 11 -9.98 -5.92 -10.92
CA ALA A 11 -10.23 -4.65 -11.62
C ALA A 11 -9.19 -4.35 -12.73
N GLY A 12 -8.04 -5.03 -12.76
CA GLY A 12 -7.01 -4.82 -13.79
C GLY A 12 -5.97 -3.74 -13.42
N LYS A 13 -5.76 -3.51 -12.13
CA LYS A 13 -4.80 -2.53 -11.59
C LYS A 13 -3.38 -2.69 -12.12
N THR A 14 -2.81 -3.91 -12.06
CA THR A 14 -1.48 -4.19 -12.61
C THR A 14 -1.37 -3.87 -14.10
N THR A 15 -2.43 -4.19 -14.86
CA THR A 15 -2.52 -3.87 -16.30
C THR A 15 -2.56 -2.37 -16.52
N PHE A 16 -3.39 -1.64 -15.77
CA PHE A 16 -3.45 -0.18 -15.83
C PHE A 16 -2.10 0.45 -15.50
N ALA A 17 -1.46 0.06 -14.39
CA ALA A 17 -0.14 0.54 -13.98
C ALA A 17 0.91 0.36 -15.09
N THR A 18 0.91 -0.82 -15.71
CA THR A 18 1.86 -1.16 -16.78
C THR A 18 1.61 -0.33 -18.03
N LYS A 19 0.34 -0.16 -18.44
CA LYS A 19 -0.02 0.67 -19.59
C LYS A 19 0.29 2.15 -19.34
N LEU A 20 0.04 2.65 -18.14
CA LEU A 20 0.36 4.01 -17.73
C LEU A 20 1.86 4.28 -17.80
N LYS A 21 2.68 3.35 -17.30
CA LYS A 21 4.15 3.42 -17.43
C LYS A 21 4.61 3.51 -18.89
N LEU A 22 4.01 2.72 -19.78
CA LEU A 22 4.35 2.74 -21.22
C LEU A 22 3.94 4.06 -21.89
N ALA A 23 2.80 4.62 -21.51
CA ALA A 23 2.26 5.86 -22.09
C ALA A 23 3.06 7.10 -21.68
N ILE A 24 3.44 7.21 -20.40
CA ILE A 24 4.11 8.39 -19.85
C ILE A 24 5.58 8.50 -20.31
N LYS A 25 6.26 7.38 -20.60
CA LYS A 25 7.67 7.34 -21.04
C LYS A 25 8.66 8.07 -20.08
N GLU A 26 8.28 8.23 -18.82
CA GLU A 26 9.15 8.77 -17.76
C GLU A 26 9.76 7.66 -16.90
N ASN A 27 10.66 8.05 -16.00
CA ASN A 27 11.22 7.18 -14.97
C ASN A 27 10.14 6.79 -13.94
N ILE A 28 9.37 5.75 -14.29
CA ILE A 28 8.33 5.16 -13.44
C ILE A 28 8.80 3.84 -12.85
N ILE A 29 8.70 3.70 -11.52
CA ILE A 29 8.82 2.42 -10.81
C ILE A 29 7.42 1.96 -10.38
N ILE A 30 7.12 0.68 -10.60
CA ILE A 30 5.86 0.07 -10.19
C ILE A 30 6.15 -0.94 -9.08
N PHE A 31 5.56 -0.72 -7.91
CA PHE A 31 5.49 -1.70 -6.83
C PHE A 31 4.23 -2.53 -7.03
N LYS A 32 4.40 -3.81 -7.37
CA LYS A 32 3.30 -4.77 -7.51
C LYS A 32 2.95 -5.38 -6.16
N GLU A 33 1.68 -5.74 -5.96
CA GLU A 33 1.25 -6.46 -4.77
C GLU A 33 1.99 -7.81 -4.65
N PRO A 34 2.63 -8.13 -3.51
CA PRO A 34 3.37 -9.38 -3.32
C PRO A 34 2.41 -10.55 -3.04
N VAL A 35 1.62 -10.96 -4.05
CA VAL A 35 0.64 -12.05 -3.90
C VAL A 35 1.33 -13.42 -3.84
N ALA A 36 2.45 -13.61 -4.53
CA ALA A 36 3.07 -14.91 -4.76
C ALA A 36 3.68 -15.57 -3.50
N ASN A 37 3.92 -14.82 -2.41
CA ASN A 37 4.61 -15.33 -1.21
C ASN A 37 3.74 -15.25 0.07
N ASN A 38 2.41 -15.13 -0.04
CA ASN A 38 1.54 -15.04 1.13
C ASN A 38 1.26 -16.44 1.73
N PRO A 39 1.78 -16.77 2.93
CA PRO A 39 1.63 -18.11 3.53
C PRO A 39 0.21 -18.39 4.07
N TYR A 40 -0.66 -17.38 4.08
CA TYR A 40 -2.02 -17.46 4.63
C TYR A 40 -3.11 -17.39 3.55
N LEU A 41 -2.79 -17.01 2.30
CA LEU A 41 -3.80 -16.76 1.28
C LEU A 41 -4.63 -18.01 0.93
N GLU A 42 -3.97 -19.14 0.69
CA GLU A 42 -4.64 -20.41 0.42
C GLU A 42 -5.44 -20.90 1.65
N LYS A 43 -4.87 -20.76 2.85
CA LYS A 43 -5.52 -21.14 4.11
C LYS A 43 -6.76 -20.29 4.38
N TYR A 44 -6.71 -19.00 4.07
CA TYR A 44 -7.84 -18.09 4.16
C TYR A 44 -8.98 -18.53 3.26
N TYR A 45 -8.73 -18.83 1.98
CA TYR A 45 -9.80 -19.29 1.11
C TYR A 45 -10.36 -20.67 1.50
N GLY A 46 -9.59 -21.49 2.22
CA GLY A 46 -10.07 -22.76 2.80
C GLY A 46 -10.88 -22.60 4.10
N ASN A 47 -10.49 -21.67 4.99
CA ASN A 47 -11.20 -21.39 6.24
C ASN A 47 -11.06 -19.90 6.64
N PRO A 48 -11.88 -19.01 6.06
CA PRO A 48 -11.76 -17.57 6.31
C PRO A 48 -11.89 -17.22 7.80
N LYS A 49 -12.77 -17.90 8.53
CA LYS A 49 -13.03 -17.63 9.94
C LYS A 49 -11.83 -17.86 10.86
N GLU A 50 -10.95 -18.80 10.50
CA GLU A 50 -9.73 -19.09 11.27
C GLU A 50 -8.55 -18.21 10.84
N TYR A 51 -8.44 -17.92 9.54
CA TYR A 51 -7.24 -17.31 8.96
C TYR A 51 -7.38 -15.83 8.58
N ALA A 52 -8.58 -15.24 8.60
CA ALA A 52 -8.82 -13.84 8.20
C ALA A 52 -7.93 -12.87 8.98
N TYR A 53 -7.87 -13.01 10.31
CA TYR A 53 -7.15 -12.07 11.15
C TYR A 53 -5.64 -12.10 10.89
N VAL A 54 -5.03 -13.29 10.90
CA VAL A 54 -3.58 -13.43 10.66
C VAL A 54 -3.19 -13.05 9.23
N MET A 55 -4.04 -13.37 8.24
CA MET A 55 -3.84 -12.95 6.86
C MET A 55 -3.87 -11.42 6.74
N GLN A 56 -4.85 -10.77 7.38
CA GLN A 56 -5.01 -9.33 7.31
C GLN A 56 -3.84 -8.58 7.98
N LEU A 57 -3.35 -9.06 9.11
CA LEU A 57 -2.15 -8.50 9.76
C LEU A 57 -0.90 -8.67 8.88
N TRP A 58 -0.75 -9.82 8.23
CA TRP A 58 0.36 -10.04 7.30
C TRP A 58 0.29 -9.08 6.10
N LEU A 59 -0.89 -8.93 5.48
CA LEU A 59 -1.10 -8.01 4.36
C LEU A 59 -0.82 -6.55 4.76
N LEU A 60 -1.32 -6.13 5.92
CA LEU A 60 -1.09 -4.79 6.47
C LEU A 60 0.42 -4.49 6.58
N ARG A 61 1.18 -5.41 7.16
CA ARG A 61 2.63 -5.31 7.30
C ARG A 61 3.34 -5.24 5.95
N GLN A 62 3.00 -6.12 5.01
CA GLN A 62 3.66 -6.12 3.70
C GLN A 62 3.37 -4.83 2.92
N ARG A 63 2.12 -4.35 2.96
CA ARG A 63 1.72 -3.09 2.31
C ARG A 63 2.37 -1.88 2.97
N PHE A 64 2.52 -1.90 4.29
CA PHE A 64 3.30 -0.89 5.01
C PHE A 64 4.74 -0.87 4.51
N LEU A 65 5.46 -1.99 4.58
CA LEU A 65 6.84 -2.13 4.13
C LEU A 65 7.04 -1.68 2.66
N THR A 66 6.11 -2.06 1.78
CA THR A 66 6.13 -1.65 0.38
C THR A 66 6.00 -0.13 0.24
N TYR A 67 5.11 0.48 1.01
CA TYR A 67 4.93 1.93 1.01
C TYR A 67 6.17 2.66 1.53
N LEU A 68 6.84 2.11 2.54
CA LEU A 68 8.11 2.65 3.04
C LEU A 68 9.20 2.62 1.98
N GLN A 69 9.36 1.49 1.28
CA GLN A 69 10.31 1.40 0.19
C GLN A 69 10.01 2.42 -0.91
N ALA A 70 8.73 2.60 -1.26
CA ALA A 70 8.30 3.63 -2.19
C ALA A 70 8.67 5.04 -1.71
N MET A 71 8.36 5.39 -0.45
CA MET A 71 8.76 6.68 0.12
C MET A 71 10.27 6.88 0.07
N SER A 72 11.06 5.90 0.51
CA SER A 72 12.52 5.98 0.50
C SER A 72 13.08 6.26 -0.90
N LEU A 73 12.59 5.54 -1.91
CA LEU A 73 13.02 5.75 -3.30
C LEU A 73 12.61 7.12 -3.84
N HIS A 74 11.41 7.60 -3.51
CA HIS A 74 10.95 8.92 -3.95
C HIS A 74 11.82 10.02 -3.36
N LEU A 75 12.22 9.87 -2.11
CA LEU A 75 13.06 10.83 -1.41
C LEU A 75 14.50 10.87 -1.95
N GLU A 76 15.04 9.71 -2.34
CA GLU A 76 16.35 9.63 -3.00
C GLU A 76 16.31 10.13 -4.46
N ASN A 77 15.14 10.06 -5.10
CA ASN A 77 14.95 10.44 -6.50
C ASN A 77 13.66 11.26 -6.64
N PRO A 78 13.69 12.58 -6.35
CA PRO A 78 12.49 13.42 -6.36
C PRO A 78 11.73 13.44 -7.70
N ASP A 79 12.46 13.33 -8.81
CA ASP A 79 11.91 13.27 -10.16
C ASP A 79 11.27 11.91 -10.52
N LEU A 80 11.37 10.92 -9.63
CA LEU A 80 10.81 9.60 -9.85
C LEU A 80 9.30 9.59 -9.58
N ILE A 81 8.56 8.99 -10.52
CA ILE A 81 7.16 8.63 -10.31
C ILE A 81 7.10 7.20 -9.82
N ILE A 82 6.46 6.99 -8.68
CA ILE A 82 6.28 5.66 -8.09
C ILE A 82 4.80 5.33 -8.11
N ILE A 83 4.47 4.17 -8.66
CA ILE A 83 3.11 3.66 -8.72
C ILE A 83 3.01 2.42 -7.82
N LEU A 84 2.09 2.44 -6.86
CA LEU A 84 1.74 1.28 -6.05
C LEU A 84 0.46 0.63 -6.57
N ASP A 85 0.53 -0.66 -6.89
CA ASP A 85 -0.64 -1.50 -7.14
C ASP A 85 -1.23 -1.94 -5.80
N ARG A 86 -2.13 -1.10 -5.28
CA ARG A 86 -2.69 -1.13 -3.92
C ARG A 86 -1.72 -0.65 -2.84
N SER A 87 -2.27 -0.08 -1.77
CA SER A 87 -1.49 0.48 -0.65
C SER A 87 -2.04 0.07 0.71
N ILE A 88 -1.35 0.48 1.78
CA ILE A 88 -1.85 0.37 3.16
C ILE A 88 -3.17 1.12 3.38
N PHE A 89 -3.45 2.17 2.58
CA PHE A 89 -4.64 2.99 2.74
C PHE A 89 -5.92 2.19 2.48
N SER A 90 -5.93 1.34 1.45
CA SER A 90 -7.07 0.49 1.11
C SER A 90 -7.10 -0.85 1.81
N ASP A 91 -6.10 -1.16 2.65
CA ASP A 91 -6.03 -2.46 3.33
C ASP A 91 -7.26 -2.73 4.21
N TYR A 92 -7.81 -1.67 4.83
CA TYR A 92 -8.98 -1.80 5.69
C TYR A 92 -10.24 -2.23 4.95
N VAL A 93 -10.33 -2.06 3.63
CA VAL A 93 -11.48 -2.50 2.83
C VAL A 93 -11.71 -4.00 3.03
N PHE A 94 -10.63 -4.78 3.07
CA PHE A 94 -10.68 -6.23 3.29
C PHE A 94 -10.99 -6.58 4.74
N ALA A 95 -10.40 -5.86 5.70
CA ALA A 95 -10.70 -6.06 7.12
C ALA A 95 -12.17 -5.78 7.44
N LYS A 96 -12.71 -4.68 6.90
CA LYS A 96 -14.11 -4.28 7.07
C LYS A 96 -15.05 -5.30 6.45
N GLN A 97 -14.75 -5.78 5.25
CA GLN A 97 -15.55 -6.84 4.63
C GLN A 97 -15.50 -8.14 5.44
N ASN A 98 -14.34 -8.54 5.96
CA ASN A 98 -14.24 -9.72 6.82
C ASN A 98 -15.02 -9.59 8.14
N LEU A 99 -15.15 -8.38 8.71
CA LEU A 99 -16.04 -8.12 9.84
C LEU A 99 -17.50 -8.32 9.45
N VAL A 100 -17.92 -7.77 8.30
CA VAL A 100 -19.29 -7.91 7.78
C VAL A 100 -19.63 -9.38 7.51
N ASP A 101 -18.69 -10.14 6.96
CA ASP A 101 -18.87 -11.56 6.66
C ASP A 101 -18.79 -12.47 7.91
N GLY A 102 -18.48 -11.91 9.08
CA GLY A 102 -18.34 -12.66 10.34
C GLY A 102 -17.07 -13.51 10.43
N ASN A 103 -16.06 -13.21 9.60
CA ASN A 103 -14.74 -13.84 9.64
C ASN A 103 -13.80 -13.16 10.64
N LEU A 104 -14.02 -11.87 10.92
CA LEU A 104 -13.43 -11.16 12.05
C LEU A 104 -14.50 -10.86 13.09
N ASP A 105 -14.13 -10.97 14.35
CA ASP A 105 -14.93 -10.38 15.42
C ASP A 105 -14.61 -8.89 15.62
N GLN A 106 -15.45 -8.20 16.39
CA GLN A 106 -15.31 -6.77 16.65
C GLN A 106 -13.98 -6.43 17.35
N SER A 107 -13.51 -7.27 18.26
CA SER A 107 -12.26 -7.05 19.01
C SER A 107 -11.04 -7.15 18.08
N GLN A 108 -11.02 -8.17 17.21
CA GLN A 108 -10.00 -8.35 16.18
C GLN A 108 -9.97 -7.18 15.20
N PHE A 109 -11.13 -6.71 14.75
CA PHE A 109 -11.23 -5.56 13.86
C PHE A 109 -10.72 -4.28 14.53
N GLU A 110 -11.09 -4.03 15.78
CA GLU A 110 -10.60 -2.87 16.55
C GLU A 110 -9.09 -2.88 16.74
N GLU A 111 -8.51 -4.04 17.05
CA GLU A 111 -7.07 -4.17 17.21
C GLU A 111 -6.31 -3.97 15.89
N TYR A 112 -6.85 -4.55 14.80
CA TYR A 112 -6.36 -4.27 13.45
C TYR A 112 -6.38 -2.77 13.14
N MET A 113 -7.47 -2.07 13.46
CA MET A 113 -7.60 -0.63 13.18
C MET A 113 -6.62 0.21 14.01
N LYS A 114 -6.38 -0.14 15.29
CA LYS A 114 -5.35 0.52 16.11
C LYS A 114 -3.97 0.38 15.46
N LEU A 115 -3.61 -0.83 15.04
CA LEU A 115 -2.32 -1.09 14.40
C LEU A 115 -2.20 -0.35 13.06
N ARG A 116 -3.24 -0.40 12.22
CA ARG A 116 -3.28 0.34 10.96
C ARG A 116 -3.10 1.84 11.19
N ASN A 117 -3.85 2.44 12.10
CA ASN A 117 -3.78 3.88 12.36
C ASN A 117 -2.38 4.29 12.85
N LYS A 118 -1.74 3.44 13.65
CA LYS A 118 -0.35 3.62 14.05
C LYS A 118 0.60 3.63 12.86
N PHE A 119 0.47 2.69 11.93
CA PHE A 119 1.29 2.68 10.71
C PHE A 119 1.01 3.87 9.81
N LEU A 120 -0.26 4.28 9.66
CA LEU A 120 -0.59 5.47 8.88
C LEU A 120 0.02 6.74 9.49
N SER A 121 0.15 6.83 10.81
CA SER A 121 0.81 7.98 11.47
C SER A 121 2.32 8.07 11.19
N LEU A 122 2.93 7.01 10.66
CA LEU A 122 4.36 6.93 10.34
C LEU A 122 4.67 7.23 8.87
N ILE A 123 3.67 7.48 8.03
CA ILE A 123 3.85 7.67 6.59
C ILE A 123 3.09 8.90 6.10
N THR A 124 3.56 9.47 4.99
CA THR A 124 2.85 10.55 4.30
C THR A 124 1.75 9.98 3.40
N GLN A 125 0.70 10.75 3.18
CA GLN A 125 -0.34 10.41 2.21
C GLN A 125 0.23 10.35 0.78
N PRO A 126 -0.39 9.59 -0.13
CA PRO A 126 0.00 9.58 -1.53
C PRO A 126 -0.40 10.90 -2.20
N ASP A 127 0.33 11.26 -3.25
CA ASP A 127 0.03 12.47 -4.03
C ASP A 127 -1.27 12.33 -4.83
N LEU A 128 -1.57 11.10 -5.27
CA LEU A 128 -2.72 10.78 -6.09
C LEU A 128 -3.21 9.36 -5.85
N ILE A 129 -4.52 9.19 -5.73
CA ILE A 129 -5.21 7.91 -5.83
C ILE A 129 -5.93 7.84 -7.18
N ILE A 130 -5.66 6.78 -7.95
CA ILE A 130 -6.42 6.44 -9.16
C ILE A 130 -7.30 5.25 -8.81
N TYR A 131 -8.61 5.47 -8.71
CA TYR A 131 -9.58 4.43 -8.45
C TYR A 131 -10.16 3.88 -9.76
N LEU A 132 -9.93 2.59 -10.02
CA LEU A 132 -10.50 1.87 -11.14
C LEU A 132 -11.90 1.38 -10.77
N ASP A 133 -12.91 2.11 -11.24
CA ASP A 133 -14.33 1.77 -11.05
C ASP A 133 -14.73 0.69 -12.06
N VAL A 134 -14.89 -0.52 -11.55
CA VAL A 134 -15.28 -1.72 -12.30
C VAL A 134 -16.37 -2.42 -11.52
N SER A 135 -17.49 -2.74 -12.18
CA SER A 135 -18.58 -3.47 -11.54
C SER A 135 -18.12 -4.81 -10.94
N PRO A 136 -18.67 -5.22 -9.78
CA PRO A 136 -18.42 -6.52 -9.18
C PRO A 136 -18.65 -7.69 -10.14
N GLU A 137 -19.65 -7.59 -11.00
CA GLU A 137 -20.03 -8.59 -11.99
C GLU A 137 -18.91 -8.78 -13.02
N ILE A 138 -18.36 -7.68 -13.56
CA ILE A 138 -17.21 -7.75 -14.47
C ILE A 138 -15.96 -8.29 -13.75
N CYS A 139 -15.73 -7.88 -12.49
CA CYS A 139 -14.64 -8.42 -11.69
C CYS A 139 -14.77 -9.94 -11.49
N PHE A 140 -15.99 -10.42 -11.21
CA PHE A 140 -16.31 -11.84 -11.05
C PHE A 140 -16.08 -12.61 -12.35
N ASP A 141 -16.57 -12.09 -13.47
CA ASP A 141 -16.34 -12.69 -14.79
C ASP A 141 -14.85 -12.77 -15.11
N ARG A 142 -14.06 -11.75 -14.76
CA ARG A 142 -12.60 -11.76 -14.96
C ARG A 142 -11.89 -12.78 -14.06
N ILE A 143 -12.36 -13.00 -12.83
CA ILE A 143 -11.83 -14.05 -11.95
C ILE A 143 -12.05 -15.42 -12.62
N ASN A 144 -13.26 -15.69 -13.09
CA ASN A 144 -13.62 -17.00 -13.65
C ASN A 144 -13.00 -17.27 -15.03
N ASN A 145 -12.77 -16.24 -15.85
CA ASN A 145 -12.38 -16.41 -17.26
C ASN A 145 -10.93 -16.02 -17.56
N VAL A 146 -10.29 -15.15 -16.77
CA VAL A 146 -9.01 -14.51 -17.12
C VAL A 146 -7.91 -14.82 -16.10
N ARG A 147 -8.25 -15.00 -14.82
CA ARG A 147 -7.27 -15.18 -13.74
C ARG A 147 -7.34 -16.58 -13.13
N CYS A 148 -6.54 -17.51 -13.64
CA CYS A 148 -6.45 -18.89 -13.14
C CYS A 148 -5.61 -19.03 -11.85
N ILE A 149 -5.81 -18.17 -10.84
CA ILE A 149 -5.28 -18.47 -9.50
C ILE A 149 -6.26 -19.46 -8.87
N ALA A 150 -5.85 -20.73 -8.78
CA ALA A 150 -6.72 -21.83 -8.35
C ALA A 150 -7.40 -21.61 -6.98
N CYS A 151 -6.81 -20.78 -6.11
CA CYS A 151 -7.41 -20.44 -4.82
C CYS A 151 -8.38 -19.25 -4.86
N GLU A 152 -8.38 -18.41 -5.91
CA GLU A 152 -9.32 -17.28 -6.06
C GLU A 152 -10.64 -17.68 -6.74
N SER A 153 -10.74 -18.87 -7.35
CA SER A 153 -11.97 -19.34 -8.02
C SER A 153 -13.14 -19.62 -7.06
N SER A 154 -12.90 -19.62 -5.75
CA SER A 154 -13.94 -19.76 -4.72
C SER A 154 -14.55 -18.42 -4.30
N ILE A 155 -14.05 -17.29 -4.82
CA ILE A 155 -14.58 -15.96 -4.53
C ILE A 155 -16.00 -15.85 -5.07
N LYS A 156 -16.93 -15.47 -4.20
CA LYS A 156 -18.34 -15.26 -4.55
C LYS A 156 -18.59 -13.82 -5.03
N LEU A 157 -19.61 -13.64 -5.85
CA LEU A 157 -20.01 -12.31 -6.34
C LEU A 157 -20.39 -11.37 -5.17
N GLU A 158 -21.08 -11.89 -4.16
CA GLU A 158 -21.53 -11.11 -3.00
C GLU A 158 -20.34 -10.50 -2.24
N TYR A 159 -19.23 -11.24 -2.15
CA TYR A 159 -18.00 -10.73 -1.54
C TYR A 159 -17.43 -9.55 -2.33
N LEU A 160 -17.41 -9.64 -3.67
CA LEU A 160 -16.95 -8.55 -4.53
C LEU A 160 -17.87 -7.33 -4.45
N GLN A 161 -19.18 -7.53 -4.31
CA GLN A 161 -20.15 -6.46 -4.09
C GLN A 161 -19.90 -5.75 -2.76
N GLY A 162 -19.63 -6.52 -1.70
CA GLY A 162 -19.23 -5.99 -0.39
C GLY A 162 -17.94 -5.18 -0.43
N LEU A 163 -16.89 -5.70 -1.08
CA LEU A 163 -15.65 -4.97 -1.31
C LEU A 163 -15.87 -3.68 -2.10
N ASN A 164 -16.72 -3.71 -3.14
CA ASN A 164 -17.02 -2.52 -3.92
C ASN A 164 -17.68 -1.41 -3.09
N LYS A 165 -18.59 -1.76 -2.17
CA LYS A 165 -19.16 -0.80 -1.22
C LYS A 165 -18.07 -0.18 -0.33
N CYS A 166 -17.23 -1.02 0.26
CA CYS A 166 -16.11 -0.56 1.11
C CYS A 166 -15.12 0.33 0.33
N TYR A 167 -14.88 0.03 -0.95
CA TYR A 167 -14.04 0.86 -1.82
C TYR A 167 -14.63 2.24 -2.10
N LYS A 168 -15.94 2.34 -2.30
CA LYS A 168 -16.62 3.63 -2.47
C LYS A 168 -16.53 4.49 -1.22
N GLU A 169 -16.60 3.87 -0.04
CA GLU A 169 -16.37 4.54 1.24
C GLU A 169 -14.93 5.06 1.35
N LEU A 170 -13.92 4.24 1.00
CA LEU A 170 -12.51 4.66 0.94
C LEU A 170 -12.28 5.88 0.05
N VAL A 171 -12.90 5.90 -1.14
CA VAL A 171 -12.75 7.03 -2.07
C VAL A 171 -13.32 8.31 -1.46
N GLN A 172 -14.48 8.21 -0.81
CA GLN A 172 -15.08 9.37 -0.15
C GLN A 172 -14.21 9.87 1.01
N GLU A 173 -13.78 8.96 1.89
CA GLU A 173 -12.87 9.29 3.00
C GLU A 173 -11.58 9.95 2.50
N SER A 174 -11.00 9.45 1.41
CA SER A 174 -9.78 10.01 0.82
C SER A 174 -9.98 11.46 0.36
N ARG A 175 -11.14 11.76 -0.25
CA ARG A 175 -11.50 13.13 -0.65
C ARG A 175 -11.73 14.04 0.53
N ASP A 176 -12.39 13.54 1.57
CA ASP A 176 -12.64 14.30 2.80
C ASP A 176 -11.31 14.65 3.52
N HIS A 177 -10.31 13.79 3.38
CA HIS A 177 -8.92 14.02 3.80
C HIS A 177 -8.07 14.81 2.80
N GLN A 178 -8.67 15.41 1.77
CA GLN A 178 -8.02 16.25 0.76
C GLN A 178 -6.96 15.53 -0.10
N ILE A 179 -6.99 14.20 -0.16
CA ILE A 179 -6.18 13.43 -1.11
C ILE A 179 -6.77 13.62 -2.50
N SER A 180 -5.92 13.86 -3.51
CA SER A 180 -6.38 13.93 -4.90
C SER A 180 -6.83 12.53 -5.35
N VAL A 181 -8.08 12.42 -5.81
CA VAL A 181 -8.64 11.15 -6.30
C VAL A 181 -9.19 11.30 -7.72
N ILE A 182 -8.65 10.51 -8.65
CA ILE A 182 -9.20 10.33 -9.99
C ILE A 182 -10.08 9.07 -10.00
N LEU A 183 -11.35 9.26 -10.30
CA LEU A 183 -12.29 8.15 -10.57
C LEU A 183 -12.19 7.80 -12.05
N LEU A 184 -11.96 6.52 -12.33
CA LEU A 184 -11.83 6.06 -13.70
C LEU A 184 -12.76 4.87 -13.97
N ASN A 185 -13.74 5.06 -14.86
CA ASN A 185 -14.47 3.92 -15.39
C ASN A 185 -13.51 3.03 -16.18
N TRP A 186 -13.34 1.79 -15.71
CA TRP A 186 -12.35 0.85 -16.21
C TRP A 186 -12.96 -0.52 -16.55
N GLU A 187 -14.24 -0.50 -16.94
CA GLU A 187 -14.98 -1.71 -17.33
C GLU A 187 -14.47 -2.29 -18.66
N HIS A 188 -14.07 -1.43 -19.60
CA HIS A 188 -13.58 -1.81 -20.93
C HIS A 188 -12.11 -1.43 -21.14
N PHE A 189 -11.27 -2.41 -21.46
CA PHE A 189 -9.84 -2.20 -21.75
C PHE A 189 -9.58 -1.47 -23.08
N ASP A 190 -10.60 -1.24 -23.90
CA ASP A 190 -10.43 -0.75 -25.28
C ASP A 190 -10.33 0.79 -25.37
N ARG A 191 -10.63 1.51 -24.28
CA ARG A 191 -10.52 2.99 -24.20
C ARG A 191 -9.24 3.48 -23.51
N CYS A 192 -8.19 2.65 -23.50
CA CYS A 192 -6.97 2.93 -22.75
C CYS A 192 -6.27 4.21 -23.19
N ASP A 193 -6.14 4.49 -24.49
CA ASP A 193 -5.19 5.52 -24.94
C ASP A 193 -5.64 6.95 -24.60
N ASP A 194 -6.94 7.26 -24.73
CA ASP A 194 -7.49 8.59 -24.38
C ASP A 194 -7.49 8.82 -22.87
N ILE A 195 -7.82 7.79 -22.10
CA ILE A 195 -7.82 7.80 -20.64
C ILE A 195 -6.39 7.98 -20.11
N LEU A 196 -5.44 7.21 -20.63
CA LEU A 196 -4.04 7.27 -20.22
C LEU A 196 -3.41 8.59 -20.63
N SER A 197 -3.78 9.13 -21.80
CA SER A 197 -3.37 10.46 -22.24
C SER A 197 -3.95 11.56 -21.35
N GLY A 198 -5.21 11.44 -20.93
CA GLY A 198 -5.86 12.36 -20.00
C GLY A 198 -5.22 12.33 -18.61
N VAL A 199 -5.00 11.14 -18.06
CA VAL A 199 -4.29 10.96 -16.78
C VAL A 199 -2.87 11.48 -16.88
N ALA A 200 -2.08 11.14 -17.90
CA ALA A 200 -0.72 11.66 -18.07
C ALA A 200 -0.68 13.21 -18.14
N LYS A 201 -1.66 13.82 -18.82
CA LYS A 201 -1.80 15.29 -18.94
C LYS A 201 -2.25 15.98 -17.65
N LEU A 202 -3.02 15.31 -16.79
CA LEU A 202 -3.44 15.83 -15.48
C LEU A 202 -2.38 15.59 -14.40
N THR A 203 -1.70 14.45 -14.46
CA THR A 203 -0.85 13.96 -13.38
C THR A 203 0.54 14.60 -13.35
N ILE A 204 1.07 15.09 -14.48
CA ILE A 204 2.45 15.61 -14.54
C ILE A 204 2.50 17.15 -14.55
N PRO A 205 1.85 17.88 -15.47
CA PRO A 205 1.95 19.34 -15.52
C PRO A 205 1.23 20.06 -14.37
N GLU A 206 0.00 19.66 -14.04
CA GLU A 206 -0.80 20.28 -12.96
C GLU A 206 -0.20 20.00 -11.57
N PHE A 207 0.40 18.81 -11.38
CA PHE A 207 1.12 18.47 -10.15
C PHE A 207 2.45 19.22 -10.05
N LEU A 208 3.22 19.35 -11.15
CA LEU A 208 4.45 20.15 -11.20
C LEU A 208 4.19 21.66 -11.05
N GLU A 209 3.05 22.18 -11.51
CA GLU A 209 2.64 23.56 -11.27
C GLU A 209 2.20 23.79 -9.82
N LYS A 210 1.43 22.88 -9.22
CA LYS A 210 1.05 22.94 -7.80
C LYS A 210 2.25 22.77 -6.86
N SER A 211 3.23 21.93 -7.21
CA SER A 211 4.44 21.72 -6.40
C SER A 211 5.42 22.90 -6.47
N LYS A 212 5.47 23.63 -7.61
CA LYS A 212 6.20 24.91 -7.72
C LYS A 212 5.61 26.04 -6.85
N ILE A 213 4.31 25.98 -6.53
CA ILE A 213 3.65 26.98 -5.68
C ILE A 213 3.98 26.75 -4.18
N ASN A 214 4.44 25.56 -3.79
CA ASN A 214 4.80 25.22 -2.40
C ASN A 214 6.31 25.04 -2.14
N SER A 215 7.18 25.35 -3.12
CA SER A 215 8.62 25.06 -3.03
C SER A 215 9.43 25.95 -2.08
N ASN A 216 8.79 26.87 -1.33
CA ASN A 216 9.49 27.75 -0.38
C ASN A 216 9.35 27.34 1.10
N GLU A 217 8.57 26.32 1.45
CA GLU A 217 8.43 25.88 2.85
C GLU A 217 8.29 24.35 2.97
N PHE A 218 9.29 23.59 2.53
CA PHE A 218 9.52 22.24 3.10
C PHE A 218 10.60 22.34 4.18
N LEU A 219 10.23 22.89 5.33
CA LEU A 219 10.93 22.57 6.57
C LEU A 219 10.58 21.11 6.87
N VAL A 220 11.46 20.20 6.45
CA VAL A 220 11.40 18.79 6.87
C VAL A 220 11.59 18.80 8.39
N ASP A 221 10.50 18.65 9.13
CA ASP A 221 10.55 18.63 10.60
C ASP A 221 11.34 17.41 11.10
N ASP A 222 11.74 17.44 12.37
CA ASP A 222 12.57 16.39 12.99
C ASP A 222 11.88 15.01 13.02
N GLN A 223 10.54 14.97 13.00
CA GLN A 223 9.80 13.70 12.92
C GLN A 223 9.95 13.07 11.55
N THR A 224 9.82 13.88 10.49
CA THR A 224 9.99 13.44 9.12
C THR A 224 11.43 12.95 8.95
N ARG A 225 12.45 13.68 9.43
CA ARG A 225 13.88 13.26 9.49
C ARG A 225 14.11 11.91 10.20
N THR A 226 13.40 11.66 11.29
CA THR A 226 13.45 10.37 12.00
C THR A 226 12.84 9.25 11.15
N ILE A 227 11.74 9.53 10.45
CA ILE A 227 11.14 8.62 9.46
C ILE A 227 12.13 8.36 8.31
N TYR A 228 12.90 9.35 7.82
CA TYR A 228 13.94 9.13 6.79
C TYR A 228 15.03 8.15 7.24
N SER A 229 15.56 8.31 8.45
CA SER A 229 16.54 7.39 9.02
C SER A 229 15.98 5.97 9.15
N TRP A 230 14.69 5.86 9.49
CA TRP A 230 13.96 4.61 9.57
C TRP A 230 13.69 3.97 8.21
N LEU A 231 13.31 4.73 7.18
CA LEU A 231 13.10 4.24 5.81
C LEU A 231 14.36 3.59 5.24
N ARG A 232 15.54 4.15 5.51
CA ARG A 232 16.84 3.56 5.12
C ARG A 232 17.15 2.25 5.84
N ILE A 233 16.86 2.18 7.14
CA ILE A 233 17.05 0.97 7.93
C ILE A 233 16.09 -0.13 7.46
N VAL A 234 14.80 0.17 7.28
CA VAL A 234 13.78 -0.80 6.89
C VAL A 234 13.95 -1.30 5.44
N SER A 235 14.28 -0.41 4.50
CA SER A 235 14.58 -0.80 3.12
C SER A 235 15.81 -1.69 3.00
N SER A 236 16.82 -1.51 3.86
CA SER A 236 18.00 -2.38 3.93
C SER A 236 17.70 -3.82 4.40
N PHE A 237 16.60 -4.04 5.12
CA PHE A 237 16.13 -5.38 5.50
C PHE A 237 15.37 -6.09 4.37
N GLY A 238 14.88 -5.37 3.37
CA GLY A 238 14.14 -5.94 2.22
C GLY A 238 15.01 -6.73 1.24
N ASN A 239 16.33 -6.54 1.27
CA ASN A 239 17.29 -7.30 0.45
C ASN A 239 17.97 -8.41 1.28
N GLN A 240 17.32 -9.58 1.29
CA GLN A 240 17.79 -10.95 1.61
C GLN A 240 18.83 -11.19 2.73
N SER A 241 18.40 -12.01 3.70
CA SER A 241 19.09 -13.11 4.45
C SER A 241 20.52 -12.98 5.04
N GLU A 242 21.41 -12.10 4.56
CA GLU A 242 22.76 -11.95 5.11
C GLU A 242 22.83 -10.91 6.24
N SER A 243 21.91 -9.94 6.25
CA SER A 243 21.82 -8.90 7.27
C SER A 243 21.40 -9.42 8.65
N PHE A 244 20.96 -10.66 8.81
CA PHE A 244 20.64 -11.24 10.12
C PHE A 244 21.86 -11.68 10.94
N ASN A 245 22.98 -12.05 10.30
CA ASN A 245 24.15 -12.60 10.99
C ASN A 245 25.14 -11.52 11.49
N LEU A 246 25.09 -10.31 10.93
CA LEU A 246 25.94 -9.18 11.37
C LEU A 246 25.48 -8.53 12.70
N PHE A 247 24.23 -8.72 13.11
CA PHE A 247 23.65 -8.00 14.27
C PHE A 247 23.71 -8.75 15.61
N LYS A 248 24.15 -10.02 15.62
CA LYS A 248 24.34 -10.77 16.88
C LYS A 248 25.53 -10.28 17.71
N SER A 249 26.44 -9.51 17.12
CA SER A 249 27.61 -8.99 17.81
C SER A 249 27.71 -7.47 17.66
N SER A 250 27.66 -6.79 18.80
CA SER A 250 28.07 -5.40 19.05
C SER A 250 27.08 -4.28 18.70
N LYS A 251 26.97 -3.35 19.65
CA LYS A 251 26.36 -2.02 19.59
C LYS A 251 26.50 -1.39 18.21
N VAL A 252 25.42 -1.40 17.42
CA VAL A 252 25.32 -0.55 16.22
C VAL A 252 24.77 0.79 16.67
N ILE A 253 25.64 1.79 16.78
CA ILE A 253 25.25 3.19 16.92
C ILE A 253 25.17 3.74 15.50
N PHE A 254 23.97 4.10 15.07
CA PHE A 254 23.77 4.75 13.77
C PHE A 254 24.15 6.22 13.91
N LYS A 255 25.36 6.58 13.45
CA LYS A 255 25.76 7.98 13.35
C LYS A 255 25.16 8.61 12.10
N PHE A 256 24.19 9.47 12.30
CA PHE A 256 23.74 10.43 11.30
C PHE A 256 24.05 11.83 11.79
N GLU A 257 24.52 12.70 10.89
CA GLU A 257 24.85 14.09 11.21
C GLU A 257 23.56 14.80 11.68
N SER A 258 23.39 14.87 13.01
CA SER A 258 22.44 15.62 13.83
C SER A 258 21.34 14.89 14.61
N PHE A 259 21.11 13.58 14.48
CA PHE A 259 20.24 12.84 15.42
C PHE A 259 20.66 11.36 15.59
N GLU A 260 20.93 10.95 16.83
CA GLU A 260 21.11 9.55 17.22
C GLU A 260 19.78 9.04 17.80
N THR A 261 18.91 8.41 16.99
CA THR A 261 17.79 7.62 17.51
C THR A 261 18.19 6.15 17.59
N ASN A 262 18.04 5.54 18.76
CA ASN A 262 18.46 4.15 18.97
C ASN A 262 17.28 3.18 18.67
N LEU A 263 17.60 1.91 18.44
CA LEU A 263 16.62 0.86 18.15
C LEU A 263 15.58 0.66 19.28
N GLU A 264 15.89 1.06 20.51
CA GLU A 264 15.01 0.90 21.68
C GLU A 264 13.87 1.92 21.67
N ASP A 265 14.12 3.17 21.33
CA ASP A 265 13.09 4.22 21.17
C ASP A 265 12.07 3.82 20.09
N LEU A 266 12.55 3.15 19.03
CA LEU A 266 11.73 2.66 17.93
C LEU A 266 10.84 1.49 18.33
N ILE A 267 11.36 0.57 19.16
CA ILE A 267 10.62 -0.57 19.69
C ILE A 267 9.51 -0.09 20.62
N GLU A 268 9.83 0.86 21.48
CA GLU A 268 8.88 1.50 22.39
C GLU A 268 7.80 2.26 21.61
N PHE A 269 8.19 3.07 20.61
CA PHE A 269 7.23 3.74 19.74
C PHE A 269 6.30 2.75 19.06
N MET A 270 6.82 1.62 18.56
CA MET A 270 6.04 0.54 17.94
C MET A 270 5.19 -0.25 18.94
N GLY A 271 5.28 0.06 20.25
CA GLY A 271 4.51 -0.62 21.31
C GLY A 271 4.96 -2.07 21.50
N MET A 272 6.15 -2.39 21.01
CA MET A 272 6.78 -3.69 21.14
C MET A 272 7.66 -3.65 22.38
N LYS A 273 7.76 -4.77 23.08
CA LYS A 273 8.52 -4.86 24.33
C LYS A 273 9.94 -5.35 24.09
N THR A 274 10.21 -5.96 22.93
CA THR A 274 11.51 -6.56 22.65
C THR A 274 11.98 -6.34 21.21
N LYS A 275 13.31 -6.32 21.03
CA LYS A 275 13.97 -6.38 19.70
C LYS A 275 13.49 -7.59 18.90
N LYS A 276 13.25 -8.73 19.57
CA LYS A 276 12.75 -9.95 18.95
C LYS A 276 11.33 -9.79 18.41
N GLU A 277 10.43 -9.15 19.15
CA GLU A 277 9.07 -8.83 18.66
C GLU A 277 9.12 -7.91 17.45
N PHE A 278 9.99 -6.90 17.48
CA PHE A 278 10.21 -5.99 16.36
C PHE A 278 10.75 -6.70 15.12
N PHE A 279 11.79 -7.52 15.25
CA PHE A 279 12.33 -8.27 14.12
C PHE A 279 11.42 -9.41 13.65
N ASN A 280 10.62 -10.02 14.52
CA ASN A 280 9.60 -10.97 14.09
C ASN A 280 8.45 -10.26 13.36
N PHE A 281 8.21 -9.00 13.71
CA PHE A 281 7.27 -8.14 13.03
C PHE A 281 7.77 -7.63 11.66
N PHE A 282 9.05 -7.72 11.33
CA PHE A 282 9.61 -7.32 10.02
C PHE A 282 10.26 -8.46 9.26
#